data_AF-A0A6V8JXE8-F1
#
_entry.id   AF-A0A6V8JXE8-F1
#
_cell.length_a   1.000
_cell.length_b   1.000
_cell.length_c   1.000
_cell.angle_alpha   90.00
_cell.angle_beta   90.00
_cell.angle_gamma   90.00
#
_symmetry.space_group_name_H-M   'P 1'
#
loop_
_entity.id
_entity.type
_entity.pdbx_description
1 polymer ?
#
loop_
_entity_poly.entity_id
_entity_poly.type
_entity_poly.pdbx_seq_one_letter_code
_entity_poly.pdbx_strand_id
1 'polypeptide(L)'
;MQPAATYWTSLCIDDEPDWTSWMHLYVNETPWAVGCLDPLLRHIADDEIGNVLITDVAVRWLYHPYDGGMDIILPTTAERDALRSRHRDWLSTHPSGL
;
A
#
# COMPACT_ATOMS: atom_id res chain seq x y z
N MET A 1 -9.05 11.11 5.85
CA MET A 1 -8.60 10.38 7.06
C MET A 1 -9.60 9.26 7.33
N GLN A 2 -9.18 7.99 7.41
CA GLN A 2 -10.12 6.92 7.72
C GLN A 2 -10.62 7.06 9.16
N PRO A 3 -11.95 7.03 9.43
CA PRO A 3 -12.50 7.35 10.75
C PRO A 3 -12.03 6.44 11.92
N ALA A 4 -11.45 5.27 11.62
CA ALA A 4 -11.02 4.29 12.61
C ALA A 4 -9.48 4.18 12.78
N ALA A 5 -8.68 4.90 12.00
CA ALA A 5 -7.23 4.76 12.06
C ALA A 5 -6.65 5.43 13.31
N THR A 6 -5.82 4.69 14.05
CA THR A 6 -5.12 5.15 15.25
C THR A 6 -3.70 5.60 14.87
N TYR A 7 -3.24 6.71 15.44
CA TYR A 7 -1.86 7.15 15.27
C TYR A 7 -0.88 6.05 15.73
N TRP A 8 0.09 5.72 14.89
CA TRP A 8 1.11 4.73 15.19
C TRP A 8 2.44 5.39 15.55
N THR A 9 3.01 6.15 14.61
CA THR A 9 4.31 6.79 14.79
C THR A 9 4.50 7.93 13.79
N SER A 10 5.58 8.69 13.95
CA SER A 10 6.03 9.70 12.98
C SER A 10 7.44 9.34 12.52
N LEU A 11 7.67 9.43 11.21
CA LEU A 11 8.97 9.22 10.59
C LEU A 11 9.48 10.56 10.07
N CYS A 12 10.72 10.93 10.39
CA CYS A 12 11.39 12.02 9.71
C CYS A 12 11.73 11.54 8.29
N ILE A 13 11.21 12.20 7.28
CA ILE A 13 11.42 11.83 5.86
C ILE A 13 12.38 12.79 5.16
N ASP A 14 12.55 13.99 5.71
CA ASP A 14 13.53 14.96 5.26
C ASP A 14 14.00 15.80 6.46
N ASP A 15 15.29 16.04 6.57
CA ASP A 15 15.93 16.78 7.67
C ASP A 15 17.01 17.72 7.13
N GLU A 16 16.58 18.69 6.34
CA GLU A 16 17.43 19.76 5.83
C GLU A 16 17.56 20.88 6.87
N PRO A 17 18.67 21.64 6.89
CA PRO A 17 18.96 22.65 7.92
C PRO A 17 17.85 23.69 8.17
N ASP A 18 17.07 24.01 7.14
CA ASP A 18 15.97 25.00 7.21
C ASP A 18 14.57 24.36 7.08
N TRP A 19 14.51 23.05 6.86
CA TRP A 19 13.25 22.34 6.58
C TRP A 19 13.32 20.88 7.03
N THR A 20 12.51 20.54 8.02
CA THR A 20 12.27 19.16 8.42
C THR A 20 10.86 18.76 8.01
N SER A 21 10.70 17.62 7.34
CA SER A 21 9.39 17.05 7.03
C SER A 21 9.19 15.70 7.68
N TRP A 22 7.95 15.49 8.13
CA TRP A 22 7.55 14.30 8.87
C TRP A 22 6.40 13.61 8.15
N MET A 23 6.47 12.28 8.11
CA MET A 23 5.35 11.42 7.74
C MET A 23 4.70 10.87 9.01
N HIS A 24 3.43 11.20 9.22
CA HIS A 24 2.64 10.66 10.32
C HIS A 24 1.90 9.41 9.88
N LEU A 25 2.25 8.26 10.46
CA LEU A 25 1.67 6.98 10.12
C LEU A 25 0.51 6.64 11.06
N TYR A 26 -0.55 6.14 10.46
CA TYR A 26 -1.75 5.67 11.15
C TYR A 26 -2.00 4.22 10.78
N VAL A 27 -2.57 3.45 11.71
CA VAL A 27 -2.88 2.04 11.53
C VAL A 27 -4.33 1.77 11.90
N ASN A 28 -4.98 0.90 11.13
CA ASN A 28 -6.30 0.38 11.42
C ASN A 28 -6.31 -1.12 11.18
N GLU A 29 -6.95 -1.87 12.06
CA GLU A 29 -7.25 -3.29 11.85
C GLU A 29 -8.72 -3.42 11.48
N THR A 30 -9.01 -4.17 10.41
CA THR A 30 -10.40 -4.45 10.00
C THR A 30 -10.58 -5.93 9.72
N PRO A 31 -11.71 -6.54 10.13
CA PRO A 31 -12.10 -7.85 9.62
C PRO A 31 -12.15 -7.83 8.09
N TRP A 32 -11.62 -8.88 7.48
CA TRP A 32 -11.67 -9.04 6.03
C TRP A 32 -13.08 -9.41 5.57
N ALA A 33 -13.59 -8.65 4.61
CA ALA A 33 -14.78 -8.98 3.84
C ALA A 33 -14.61 -8.47 2.41
N VAL A 34 -15.21 -9.16 1.45
CA VAL A 34 -15.21 -8.68 0.06
C VAL A 34 -15.81 -7.28 0.01
N GLY A 35 -15.10 -6.35 -0.62
CA GLY A 35 -15.52 -4.95 -0.77
C GLY A 35 -15.18 -4.03 0.40
N CYS A 36 -14.62 -4.53 1.51
CA CYS A 36 -14.35 -3.68 2.68
C CYS A 36 -13.26 -2.61 2.43
N LEU A 37 -12.41 -2.82 1.42
CA LEU A 37 -11.36 -1.88 1.03
C LEU A 37 -11.75 -1.01 -0.16
N ASP A 38 -12.88 -1.24 -0.82
CA ASP A 38 -13.27 -0.52 -2.04
C ASP A 38 -13.30 1.01 -1.86
N PRO A 39 -13.84 1.56 -0.76
CA PRO A 39 -13.78 3.01 -0.53
C PRO A 39 -12.33 3.53 -0.43
N LEU A 40 -11.45 2.80 0.26
CA LEU A 40 -10.04 3.16 0.38
C LEU A 40 -9.35 3.11 -0.98
N LEU A 41 -9.53 2.03 -1.73
CA LEU A 41 -8.92 1.86 -3.05
C LEU A 41 -9.41 2.91 -4.04
N ARG A 42 -10.68 3.33 -3.95
CA ARG A 42 -11.23 4.44 -4.74
C ARG A 42 -10.53 5.76 -4.43
N HIS A 43 -10.40 6.12 -3.15
CA HIS A 43 -9.69 7.33 -2.74
C HIS A 43 -8.21 7.33 -3.16
N ILE A 44 -7.56 6.17 -3.18
CA ILE A 44 -6.18 6.03 -3.67
C ILE A 44 -6.11 6.24 -5.18
N ALA A 45 -7.04 5.64 -5.93
CA ALA A 45 -7.10 5.80 -7.38
C ALA A 45 -7.50 7.21 -7.83
N ASP A 46 -8.19 7.97 -6.99
CA ASP A 46 -8.55 9.37 -7.24
C ASP A 46 -7.47 10.36 -6.71
N ASP A 47 -6.29 9.86 -6.31
CA ASP A 47 -5.18 10.64 -5.73
C ASP A 47 -5.54 11.45 -4.47
N GLU A 48 -6.59 11.03 -3.75
CA GLU A 48 -7.04 11.68 -2.51
C GLU A 48 -6.30 11.15 -1.27
N ILE A 49 -5.79 9.92 -1.34
CA ILE A 49 -5.03 9.26 -0.27
C ILE A 49 -3.82 8.56 -0.88
N GLY A 50 -2.61 8.97 -0.50
CA GLY A 50 -1.35 8.30 -0.88
C GLY A 50 -0.68 7.56 0.27
N ASN A 51 0.44 6.90 -0.02
CA ASN A 51 1.32 6.24 0.97
C ASN A 51 0.60 5.18 1.83
N VAL A 52 -0.25 4.36 1.21
CA VAL A 52 -0.99 3.30 1.89
C VAL A 52 -0.28 1.97 1.76
N LEU A 53 -0.18 1.25 2.87
CA LEU A 53 0.20 -0.15 2.92
C LEU A 53 -0.94 -0.96 3.52
N ILE A 54 -1.30 -2.06 2.86
CA ILE A 54 -2.24 -3.06 3.36
C ILE A 54 -1.46 -4.35 3.57
N THR A 55 -1.71 -5.02 4.69
CA THR A 55 -1.01 -6.24 5.08
C THR A 55 -1.92 -7.12 5.95
N ASP A 56 -1.49 -8.35 6.22
CA ASP A 56 -2.12 -9.14 7.28
C ASP A 56 -1.56 -8.75 8.66
N VAL A 57 -2.24 -9.17 9.73
CA VAL A 57 -1.86 -8.85 11.11
C VAL A 57 -0.45 -9.32 11.49
N ALA A 58 0.11 -10.28 10.76
CA ALA A 58 1.45 -10.83 10.96
C ALA A 58 2.51 -10.16 10.08
N VAL A 59 2.13 -9.18 9.25
CA VAL A 59 3.00 -8.43 8.34
C VAL A 59 3.81 -9.33 7.39
N ARG A 60 3.17 -10.36 6.85
CA ARG A 60 3.83 -11.36 5.99
C ARG A 60 3.94 -10.92 4.54
N TRP A 61 3.01 -10.11 4.07
CA TRP A 61 2.97 -9.58 2.71
C TRP A 61 2.59 -8.11 2.74
N LEU A 62 3.05 -7.33 1.76
CA LEU A 62 2.67 -5.94 1.62
C LEU A 62 1.96 -5.72 0.31
N TYR A 63 0.86 -4.99 0.37
CA TYR A 63 0.13 -4.49 -0.78
C TYR A 63 0.19 -2.97 -0.76
N HIS A 64 0.78 -2.39 -1.79
CA HIS A 64 0.93 -0.95 -1.94
C HIS A 64 0.19 -0.48 -3.20
N PRO A 65 -1.11 -0.13 -3.08
CA PRO A 65 -1.85 0.49 -4.17
C PRO A 65 -1.51 1.98 -4.31
N TYR A 66 -1.55 2.48 -5.54
CA TYR A 66 -1.36 3.89 -5.90
C TYR A 66 -2.14 4.21 -7.19
N ASP A 67 -2.26 5.49 -7.55
CA ASP A 67 -2.89 5.87 -8.83
C ASP A 67 -2.12 5.26 -10.01
N GLY A 68 -2.81 4.45 -10.81
CA GLY A 68 -2.24 3.74 -11.96
C GLY A 68 -1.80 2.30 -11.69
N GLY A 69 -1.79 1.80 -10.44
CA GLY A 69 -1.39 0.43 -10.21
C GLY A 69 -1.18 0.02 -8.75
N MET A 70 -0.32 -0.99 -8.57
CA MET A 70 -0.02 -1.52 -7.26
C MET A 70 1.26 -2.36 -7.25
N ASP A 71 1.93 -2.37 -6.11
CA ASP A 71 2.99 -3.34 -5.81
C ASP A 71 2.53 -4.38 -4.80
N ILE A 72 3.01 -5.62 -4.97
CA ILE A 72 2.80 -6.72 -4.01
C ILE A 72 4.15 -7.32 -3.64
N ILE A 73 4.50 -7.25 -2.36
CA ILE A 73 5.70 -7.87 -1.78
C ILE A 73 5.27 -9.13 -1.03
N LEU A 74 5.84 -10.27 -1.41
CA LEU A 74 5.56 -11.58 -0.81
C LEU A 74 6.79 -12.15 -0.09
N PRO A 75 6.60 -13.03 0.91
CA PRO A 75 7.70 -13.56 1.73
C PRO A 75 8.79 -14.25 0.90
N THR A 76 8.41 -14.91 -0.19
CA THR A 76 9.33 -15.69 -1.02
C THR A 76 9.19 -15.38 -2.51
N THR A 77 10.26 -15.62 -3.26
CA THR A 77 10.26 -15.54 -4.72
C THR A 77 9.31 -16.55 -5.34
N ALA A 78 9.17 -17.75 -4.76
CA ALA A 78 8.25 -18.78 -5.24
C ALA A 78 6.79 -18.32 -5.15
N GLU A 79 6.39 -17.71 -4.04
CA GLU A 79 5.04 -17.16 -3.88
C GLU A 79 4.80 -15.98 -4.83
N ARG A 80 5.78 -15.08 -4.97
CA ARG A 80 5.74 -13.97 -5.92
C ARG A 80 5.55 -14.48 -7.36
N ASP A 81 6.32 -15.47 -7.77
CA ASP A 81 6.29 -16.00 -9.13
C ASP A 81 4.98 -16.76 -9.41
N ALA A 82 4.45 -17.47 -8.41
CA ALA A 82 3.13 -18.09 -8.49
C ALA A 82 2.02 -17.04 -8.64
N LEU A 83 2.05 -15.97 -7.85
CA LEU A 83 1.07 -14.87 -7.94
C LEU A 83 1.16 -14.17 -9.30
N ARG A 84 2.37 -13.86 -9.76
CA ARG A 84 2.65 -13.27 -11.08
C ARG A 84 2.10 -14.13 -12.20
N SER A 85 2.28 -15.45 -12.11
CA SER A 85 1.82 -16.39 -13.14
C SER A 85 0.29 -16.48 -13.17
N ARG A 86 -0.35 -16.46 -11.99
CA ARG A 86 -1.82 -16.49 -11.86
C ARG A 86 -2.47 -15.23 -12.42
N HIS A 87 -1.84 -14.07 -12.23
CA HIS A 87 -2.37 -12.75 -12.59
C HIS A 87 -1.53 -12.08 -13.67
N ARG A 88 -1.08 -12.86 -14.66
CA ARG A 88 -0.18 -12.37 -15.71
C ARG A 88 -0.77 -11.19 -16.48
N ASP A 89 -2.09 -11.17 -16.63
CA ASP A 89 -2.82 -10.15 -17.38
C ASP A 89 -2.92 -8.81 -16.62
N TRP A 90 -2.49 -8.76 -15.35
CA TRP A 90 -2.42 -7.53 -14.55
C TRP A 90 -1.08 -6.82 -14.67
N LEU A 91 -0.07 -7.46 -15.28
CA LEU A 91 1.26 -6.87 -15.39
C LEU A 91 1.24 -5.71 -16.39
N SER A 92 1.87 -4.59 -16.02
CA SER A 92 2.11 -3.49 -16.94
C SER A 92 2.85 -3.98 -18.18
N THR A 93 2.39 -3.55 -19.34
CA THR A 93 3.09 -3.79 -20.62
C THR A 93 4.30 -2.86 -20.78
N HIS A 94 4.44 -1.87 -19.90
CA HIS A 94 5.55 -0.94 -19.94
C HIS A 94 6.86 -1.62 -19.50
N PRO A 95 7.98 -1.41 -20.19
CA PRO A 95 9.24 -2.09 -19.89
C PRO A 95 9.78 -1.87 -18.47
N SER A 96 9.45 -0.73 -17.85
CA SER A 96 9.85 -0.44 -16.47
C SER A 96 8.89 -1.00 -15.42
N GLY A 97 7.78 -1.62 -15.84
CA GLY A 97 6.73 -2.09 -14.93
C GLY A 97 5.81 -1.00 -14.37
N LEU A 98 6.01 0.26 -14.79
CA LEU A 98 5.12 1.40 -14.54
C LEU A 98 4.19 1.55 -15.74
#